data_AF-A0A1H3LBT3-F1
#
_entry.id   AF-A0A1H3LBT3-F1
#
_cell.length_a   1.000
_cell.length_b   1.000
_cell.length_c   1.000
_cell.angle_alpha   90.00
_cell.angle_beta   90.00
_cell.angle_gamma   90.00
#
_symmetry.space_group_name_H-M   'P 1'
#
loop_
_entity.id
_entity.type
_entity.pdbx_description
1 polymer ?
#
loop_
_entity_poly.entity_id
_entity_poly.type
_entity_poly.pdbx_seq_one_letter_code
_entity_poly.pdbx_strand_id
1 'polypeptide(L)'
;MSQRESFLRAGLAAALSLAALGAAAAPPDDPQIARLSQRLTVLEASPDTAQVGTFERYRARQAIDAAREARRRDRPAAVQLADRRVETAEIVVRTQLAQRELDRLDRERSELLVEASRRDADRARAEAERLRVQAQIQAEEAERLRQAADQEAAARQQAEGLLDDVAGKQAAKLRAARERDAELARKEAELLGVEPPPATPKPKPKKK
;
A
#
# COMPACT_ATOMS: atom_id res chain seq x y z
N MET A 1 49.60 -23.22 10.21
CA MET A 1 48.21 -23.75 10.26
C MET A 1 47.87 -24.59 9.02
N SER A 2 48.74 -25.52 8.60
CA SER A 2 48.50 -26.36 7.39
C SER A 2 48.53 -27.87 7.68
N GLN A 3 49.04 -28.28 8.84
CA GLN A 3 49.17 -29.70 9.23
C GLN A 3 47.90 -30.29 9.85
N ARG A 4 46.94 -29.48 10.34
CA ARG A 4 45.73 -29.96 11.02
C ARG A 4 44.62 -30.44 10.08
N GLU A 5 44.59 -29.94 8.85
CA GLU A 5 43.55 -30.31 7.87
C GLU A 5 43.84 -31.63 7.15
N SER A 6 45.11 -32.03 7.09
CA SER A 6 45.54 -33.29 6.46
C SER A 6 45.13 -34.52 7.28
N PHE A 7 45.16 -34.45 8.62
CA PHE A 7 44.78 -35.57 9.49
C PHE A 7 43.26 -35.78 9.56
N LEU A 8 42.46 -34.73 9.39
CA LEU A 8 40.99 -34.82 9.34
C LEU A 8 40.48 -35.50 8.06
N ARG A 9 41.19 -35.36 6.94
CA ARG A 9 40.85 -36.05 5.67
C ARG A 9 41.26 -37.53 5.67
N ALA A 10 42.36 -37.87 6.35
CA ALA A 10 42.83 -39.25 6.44
C ALA A 10 41.92 -40.14 7.33
N GLY A 11 41.33 -39.58 8.39
CA GLY A 11 40.37 -40.30 9.24
C GLY A 11 39.04 -40.62 8.56
N LEU A 12 38.55 -39.72 7.69
CA LEU A 12 37.29 -39.91 6.97
C LEU A 12 37.40 -40.97 5.86
N ALA A 13 38.58 -41.12 5.26
CA ALA A 13 38.83 -42.12 4.23
C ALA A 13 38.92 -43.55 4.79
N ALA A 14 39.48 -43.73 6.00
CA ALA A 14 39.58 -45.05 6.63
C ALA A 14 38.23 -45.58 7.17
N ALA A 15 37.31 -44.69 7.53
CA ALA A 15 35.96 -45.07 7.97
C ALA A 15 35.05 -45.51 6.81
N LEU A 16 35.29 -45.06 5.58
CA LEU A 16 34.52 -45.48 4.41
C LEU A 16 34.92 -46.85 3.85
N SER A 17 36.14 -47.32 4.16
CA SER A 17 36.66 -48.59 3.60
C SER A 17 36.28 -49.83 4.41
N LEU A 18 35.85 -49.68 5.67
CA LEU A 18 35.60 -50.81 6.58
C LEU A 18 34.15 -51.27 6.66
N ALA A 19 33.23 -50.70 5.87
CA ALA A 19 31.83 -51.11 5.81
C ALA A 19 31.53 -52.23 4.78
N ALA A 20 32.54 -52.68 4.02
CA ALA A 20 32.33 -53.59 2.88
C ALA A 20 32.59 -55.08 3.16
N LEU A 21 33.01 -55.50 4.36
CA LEU A 21 33.44 -56.87 4.64
C LEU A 21 32.40 -57.77 5.35
N GLY A 22 31.11 -57.59 5.06
CA GLY A 22 30.04 -58.32 5.75
C GLY A 22 28.88 -58.86 4.90
N ALA A 23 28.96 -58.85 3.58
CA ALA A 23 27.93 -59.49 2.75
C ALA A 23 28.31 -60.95 2.50
N ALA A 24 27.91 -61.84 3.40
CA ALA A 24 27.77 -63.26 3.05
C ALA A 24 26.90 -63.32 1.78
N ALA A 25 27.45 -63.84 0.69
CA ALA A 25 26.76 -63.91 -0.59
C ALA A 25 25.56 -64.87 -0.46
N ALA A 26 24.39 -64.30 -0.19
CA ALA A 26 23.12 -64.94 -0.49
C ALA A 26 23.12 -65.34 -1.98
N PRO A 27 22.39 -66.41 -2.37
CA PRO A 27 22.18 -66.69 -3.79
C PRO A 27 21.75 -65.39 -4.49
N PRO A 28 22.17 -65.14 -5.74
CA PRO A 28 21.82 -63.90 -6.42
C PRO A 28 20.29 -63.76 -6.38
N ASP A 29 19.84 -62.74 -5.64
CA ASP A 29 18.43 -62.33 -5.64
C ASP A 29 18.00 -62.13 -7.10
N ASP A 30 16.72 -62.35 -7.38
CA ASP A 30 16.16 -61.98 -8.67
C ASP A 30 16.59 -60.54 -9.01
N PRO A 31 17.21 -60.29 -10.19
CA PRO A 31 17.73 -58.96 -10.53
C PRO A 31 16.66 -57.87 -10.46
N GLN A 32 15.38 -58.23 -10.65
CA GLN A 32 14.27 -57.30 -10.48
C GLN A 32 14.08 -56.91 -9.01
N ILE A 33 14.13 -57.87 -8.08
CA ILE A 33 14.03 -57.62 -6.64
C ILE A 33 15.20 -56.76 -6.16
N ALA A 34 16.42 -57.05 -6.64
CA ALA A 34 17.61 -56.24 -6.33
C ALA A 34 17.44 -54.77 -6.79
N ARG A 35 16.93 -54.56 -8.01
CA ARG A 35 16.63 -53.23 -8.54
C ARG A 35 15.55 -52.49 -7.73
N LEU A 36 14.48 -53.17 -7.34
CA LEU A 36 13.41 -52.58 -6.50
C LEU A 36 13.93 -52.19 -5.11
N SER A 37 14.76 -53.04 -4.53
CA SER A 37 15.41 -52.78 -3.24
C SER A 37 16.32 -51.56 -3.32
N GLN A 38 17.12 -51.46 -4.38
CA GLN A 38 17.99 -50.30 -4.60
C GLN A 38 17.21 -49.00 -4.76
N ARG A 39 16.12 -48.99 -5.55
CA ARG A 39 15.23 -47.82 -5.71
C ARG A 39 14.71 -47.34 -4.35
N LEU A 40 14.22 -48.27 -3.53
CA LEU A 40 13.68 -47.96 -2.22
C LEU A 40 14.75 -47.44 -1.25
N THR A 41 15.95 -48.05 -1.24
CA THR A 41 17.07 -47.57 -0.43
C THR A 41 17.49 -46.15 -0.82
N VAL A 42 17.54 -45.83 -2.12
CA VAL A 42 17.85 -44.46 -2.59
C VAL A 42 16.78 -43.48 -2.14
N LEU A 43 15.51 -43.86 -2.23
CA LEU A 43 14.39 -43.04 -1.75
C LEU A 43 14.49 -42.75 -0.24
N GLU A 44 14.98 -43.71 0.53
CA GLU A 44 15.09 -43.63 1.99
C GLU A 44 16.37 -42.96 2.50
N ALA A 45 17.44 -43.00 1.71
CA ALA A 45 18.70 -42.32 2.02
C ALA A 45 18.59 -40.78 1.90
N SER A 46 17.57 -40.28 1.21
CA SER A 46 17.34 -38.84 1.09
C SER A 46 16.87 -38.25 2.43
N PRO A 47 17.52 -37.20 2.96
CA PRO A 47 17.14 -36.58 4.24
C PRO A 47 15.74 -35.95 4.18
N ASP A 48 15.32 -35.46 3.01
CA ASP A 48 14.01 -34.83 2.82
C ASP A 48 12.86 -35.81 3.00
N THR A 49 13.13 -37.11 2.79
CA THR A 49 12.11 -38.16 2.90
C THR A 49 11.88 -38.64 4.33
N ALA A 50 12.66 -38.16 5.30
CA ALA A 50 12.61 -38.63 6.69
C ALA A 50 11.19 -38.56 7.30
N GLN A 51 10.41 -37.54 6.93
CA GLN A 51 9.08 -37.28 7.49
C GLN A 51 7.93 -37.46 6.48
N VAL A 52 8.18 -38.00 5.28
CA VAL A 52 7.16 -38.21 4.24
C VAL A 52 7.13 -39.65 3.77
N GLY A 53 5.96 -40.12 3.33
CA GLY A 53 5.80 -41.43 2.73
C GLY A 53 6.20 -42.62 3.61
N THR A 54 6.37 -42.45 4.92
CA THR A 54 6.84 -43.50 5.85
C THR A 54 6.02 -44.79 5.75
N PHE A 55 4.70 -44.66 5.70
CA PHE A 55 3.81 -45.81 5.57
C PHE A 55 3.97 -46.54 4.24
N GLU A 56 3.99 -45.82 3.11
CA GLU A 56 4.11 -46.46 1.80
C GLU A 56 5.50 -47.05 1.55
N ARG A 57 6.56 -46.43 2.07
CA ARG A 57 7.90 -47.00 2.06
C ARG A 57 7.97 -48.31 2.85
N TYR A 58 7.39 -48.34 4.05
CA TYR A 58 7.28 -49.57 4.83
C TYR A 58 6.51 -50.67 4.07
N ARG A 59 5.40 -50.31 3.44
CA ARG A 59 4.60 -51.23 2.61
C ARG A 59 5.37 -51.74 1.38
N ALA A 60 6.20 -50.90 0.77
CA ALA A 60 7.09 -51.29 -0.31
C ALA A 60 8.17 -52.27 0.17
N ARG A 61 8.79 -52.05 1.33
CA ARG A 61 9.73 -53.01 1.93
C ARG A 61 9.08 -54.37 2.15
N GLN A 62 7.92 -54.38 2.80
CA GLN A 62 7.17 -55.61 3.07
C GLN A 62 6.84 -56.39 1.77
N ALA A 63 6.48 -55.69 0.69
CA ALA A 63 6.18 -56.33 -0.58
C ALA A 63 7.42 -56.89 -1.27
N ILE A 64 8.57 -56.22 -1.16
CA ILE A 64 9.87 -56.72 -1.63
C ILE A 64 10.26 -57.98 -0.85
N ASP A 65 10.12 -57.96 0.48
CA ASP A 65 10.43 -59.10 1.34
C ASP A 65 9.52 -60.30 1.01
N ALA A 66 8.22 -60.07 0.84
CA ALA A 66 7.28 -61.10 0.40
C ALA A 66 7.62 -61.67 -0.99
N ALA A 67 8.15 -60.85 -1.90
CA ALA A 67 8.60 -61.32 -3.22
C ALA A 67 9.87 -62.19 -3.14
N ARG A 68 10.76 -61.94 -2.17
CA ARG A 68 11.93 -62.82 -1.90
C ARG A 68 11.48 -64.19 -1.40
N GLU A 69 10.50 -64.23 -0.52
CA GLU A 69 9.99 -65.45 0.10
C GLU A 69 8.99 -66.24 -0.78
N ALA A 70 8.46 -65.62 -1.82
CA ALA A 70 7.46 -66.24 -2.69
C ALA A 70 7.97 -67.49 -3.41
N ARG A 71 7.10 -68.52 -3.49
CA ARG A 71 7.35 -69.75 -4.26
C ARG A 71 7.55 -69.41 -5.74
N ARG A 72 8.33 -70.22 -6.46
CA ARG A 72 8.66 -70.01 -7.89
C ARG A 72 7.46 -69.71 -8.78
N ARG A 73 6.30 -70.35 -8.53
CA ARG A 73 5.05 -70.15 -9.30
C ARG A 73 4.38 -68.80 -9.03
N ASP A 74 4.49 -68.29 -7.81
CA ASP A 74 3.80 -67.07 -7.32
C ASP A 74 4.72 -65.83 -7.41
N ARG A 75 6.03 -66.06 -7.59
CA ARG A 75 7.07 -65.02 -7.68
C ARG A 75 6.77 -63.91 -8.69
N PRO A 76 6.35 -64.18 -9.95
CA PRO A 76 6.11 -63.10 -10.90
C PRO A 76 5.02 -62.13 -10.44
N ALA A 77 3.95 -62.65 -9.81
CA ALA A 77 2.88 -61.83 -9.26
C ALA A 77 3.35 -61.03 -8.03
N ALA A 78 4.16 -61.64 -7.16
CA ALA A 78 4.73 -60.96 -6.00
C ALA A 78 5.68 -59.82 -6.40
N VAL A 79 6.51 -60.01 -7.43
CA VAL A 79 7.41 -58.97 -7.96
C VAL A 79 6.61 -57.81 -8.58
N GLN A 80 5.55 -58.09 -9.34
CA GLN A 80 4.68 -57.03 -9.87
C GLN A 80 4.00 -56.22 -8.76
N LEU A 81 3.56 -56.89 -7.68
CA LEU A 81 3.02 -56.18 -6.52
C LEU A 81 4.08 -55.31 -5.84
N ALA A 82 5.29 -55.83 -5.66
CA ALA A 82 6.40 -55.07 -5.09
C ALA A 82 6.74 -53.83 -5.92
N ASP A 83 6.79 -53.95 -7.26
CA ASP A 83 7.04 -52.81 -8.16
C ASP A 83 5.97 -51.72 -8.00
N ARG A 84 4.68 -52.09 -8.02
CA ARG A 84 3.58 -51.15 -7.79
C ARG A 84 3.66 -50.46 -6.42
N ARG A 85 4.12 -51.16 -5.38
CA ARG A 85 4.30 -50.57 -4.05
C ARG A 85 5.46 -49.58 -4.01
N VAL A 86 6.58 -49.92 -4.64
CA VAL A 86 7.72 -49.00 -4.77
C VAL A 86 7.31 -47.75 -5.54
N GLU A 87 6.61 -47.90 -6.66
CA GLU A 87 6.08 -46.78 -7.44
C GLU A 87 5.12 -45.90 -6.61
N THR A 88 4.20 -46.52 -5.86
CA THR A 88 3.29 -45.78 -4.96
C THR A 88 4.07 -44.98 -3.92
N ALA A 89 5.10 -45.58 -3.30
CA ALA A 89 5.93 -44.89 -2.33
C ALA A 89 6.68 -43.70 -2.95
N GLU A 90 7.23 -43.86 -4.14
CA GLU A 90 7.91 -42.79 -4.89
C GLU A 90 6.95 -41.62 -5.21
N ILE A 91 5.73 -41.93 -5.69
CA ILE A 91 4.71 -40.92 -5.99
C ILE A 91 4.31 -40.17 -4.72
N VAL A 92 3.96 -40.89 -3.64
CA VAL A 92 3.51 -40.27 -2.39
C VAL A 92 4.60 -39.39 -1.79
N VAL A 93 5.86 -39.83 -1.79
CA VAL A 93 6.98 -38.99 -1.33
C VAL A 93 7.10 -37.73 -2.17
N ARG A 94 7.09 -37.83 -3.51
CA ARG A 94 7.17 -36.66 -4.40
C ARG A 94 6.01 -35.68 -4.17
N THR A 95 4.80 -36.19 -4.04
CA THR A 95 3.60 -35.37 -3.78
C THR A 95 3.68 -34.65 -2.44
N GLN A 96 4.07 -35.35 -1.37
CA GLN A 96 4.15 -34.74 -0.04
C GLN A 96 5.28 -33.71 0.06
N LEU A 97 6.42 -33.93 -0.61
CA LEU A 97 7.47 -32.92 -0.71
C LEU A 97 7.00 -31.68 -1.48
N ALA A 98 6.31 -31.87 -2.60
CA ALA A 98 5.75 -30.77 -3.36
C ALA A 98 4.71 -29.98 -2.54
N GLN A 99 3.85 -30.65 -1.77
CA GLN A 99 2.89 -30.00 -0.88
C GLN A 99 3.57 -29.14 0.19
N ARG A 100 4.65 -29.63 0.80
CA ARG A 100 5.42 -28.84 1.79
C ARG A 100 6.04 -27.59 1.18
N GLU A 101 6.52 -27.69 -0.04
CA GLU A 101 7.08 -26.54 -0.74
C GLU A 101 5.98 -25.53 -1.11
N LEU A 102 4.80 -26.00 -1.54
CA LEU A 102 3.64 -25.13 -1.72
C LEU A 102 3.26 -24.41 -0.43
N ASP A 103 3.16 -25.12 0.70
CA ASP A 103 2.86 -24.51 2.01
C ASP A 103 3.93 -23.49 2.44
N ARG A 104 5.20 -23.71 2.07
CA ARG A 104 6.29 -22.76 2.32
C ARG A 104 6.11 -21.50 1.46
N LEU A 105 5.88 -21.67 0.16
CA LEU A 105 5.70 -20.57 -0.79
C LEU A 105 4.43 -19.76 -0.51
N ASP A 106 3.35 -20.39 -0.06
CA ASP A 106 2.11 -19.69 0.29
C ASP A 106 2.27 -18.79 1.52
N ARG A 107 3.07 -19.23 2.51
CA ARG A 107 3.44 -18.40 3.66
C ARG A 107 4.29 -17.21 3.23
N GLU A 108 5.32 -17.45 2.43
CA GLU A 108 6.19 -16.40 1.88
C GLU A 108 5.38 -15.38 1.06
N ARG A 109 4.49 -15.86 0.19
CA ARG A 109 3.56 -15.01 -0.58
C ARG A 109 2.68 -14.16 0.33
N SER A 110 2.14 -14.75 1.40
CA SER A 110 1.25 -14.04 2.33
C SER A 110 2.01 -12.94 3.09
N GLU A 111 3.24 -13.21 3.52
CA GLU A 111 4.11 -12.21 4.14
C GLU A 111 4.41 -11.05 3.19
N LEU A 112 4.77 -11.34 1.93
CA LEU A 112 5.01 -10.32 0.92
C LEU A 112 3.77 -9.45 0.63
N LEU A 113 2.58 -10.04 0.60
CA LEU A 113 1.33 -9.29 0.41
C LEU A 113 1.05 -8.35 1.59
N VAL A 114 1.31 -8.80 2.83
CA VAL A 114 1.16 -7.95 4.02
C VAL A 114 2.16 -6.79 3.97
N GLU A 115 3.41 -7.04 3.58
CA GLU A 115 4.41 -5.98 3.42
C GLU A 115 4.03 -4.98 2.33
N ALA A 116 3.59 -5.46 1.17
CA ALA A 116 3.13 -4.60 0.08
C ALA A 116 1.96 -3.72 0.53
N SER A 117 0.97 -4.32 1.20
CA SER A 117 -0.19 -3.60 1.75
C SER A 117 0.22 -2.53 2.78
N ARG A 118 1.21 -2.81 3.65
CA ARG A 118 1.75 -1.81 4.59
C ARG A 118 2.39 -0.64 3.85
N ARG A 119 3.23 -0.91 2.86
CA ARG A 119 3.87 0.14 2.04
C ARG A 119 2.83 0.97 1.28
N ASP A 120 1.75 0.36 0.81
CA ASP A 120 0.65 1.06 0.14
C ASP A 120 -0.13 1.95 1.11
N ALA A 121 -0.44 1.44 2.31
CA ALA A 121 -1.12 2.22 3.34
C ALA A 121 -0.29 3.43 3.79
N ASP A 122 1.03 3.28 3.93
CA ASP A 122 1.92 4.38 4.31
C ASP A 122 2.02 5.44 3.20
N ARG A 123 2.07 5.02 1.93
CA ARG A 123 2.00 5.94 0.77
C ARG A 123 0.68 6.70 0.73
N ALA A 124 -0.44 6.00 0.89
CA ALA A 124 -1.76 6.62 0.91
C ALA A 124 -1.91 7.64 2.05
N ARG A 125 -1.38 7.34 3.25
CA ARG A 125 -1.35 8.29 4.37
C ARG A 125 -0.50 9.52 4.06
N ALA A 126 0.68 9.33 3.47
CA ALA A 126 1.54 10.43 3.08
C ALA A 126 0.88 11.33 2.02
N GLU A 127 0.18 10.75 1.04
CA GLU A 127 -0.58 11.48 0.04
C GLU A 127 -1.78 12.23 0.65
N ALA A 128 -2.53 11.58 1.54
CA ALA A 128 -3.63 12.20 2.26
C ALA A 128 -3.17 13.40 3.12
N GLU A 129 -2.03 13.28 3.79
CA GLU A 129 -1.46 14.39 4.57
C GLU A 129 -1.02 15.54 3.67
N ARG A 130 -0.38 15.25 2.52
CA ARG A 130 -0.03 16.29 1.53
C ARG A 130 -1.25 17.05 1.02
N LEU A 131 -2.34 16.35 0.74
CA LEU A 131 -3.60 16.96 0.29
C LEU A 131 -4.26 17.80 1.40
N ARG A 132 -4.21 17.32 2.65
CA ARG A 132 -4.71 18.07 3.81
C ARG A 132 -3.94 19.38 4.00
N VAL A 133 -2.61 19.35 3.92
CA VAL A 133 -1.77 20.55 4.02
C VAL A 133 -2.08 21.52 2.88
N GLN A 134 -2.21 21.04 1.64
CA GLN A 134 -2.59 21.89 0.50
C GLN A 134 -3.97 22.53 0.71
N ALA A 135 -4.96 21.77 1.19
CA ALA A 135 -6.29 22.30 1.47
C ALA A 135 -6.27 23.38 2.57
N GLN A 136 -5.42 23.23 3.60
CA GLN A 136 -5.24 24.23 4.65
C GLN A 136 -4.63 25.53 4.09
N ILE A 137 -3.57 25.42 3.28
CA ILE A 137 -2.93 26.58 2.63
C ILE A 137 -3.96 27.34 1.79
N GLN A 138 -4.76 26.62 0.98
CA GLN A 138 -5.78 27.25 0.14
C GLN A 138 -6.89 27.92 0.95
N ALA A 139 -7.28 27.35 2.09
CA ALA A 139 -8.23 27.97 2.99
C ALA A 139 -7.67 29.26 3.61
N GLU A 140 -6.42 29.24 4.08
CA GLU A 140 -5.74 30.42 4.63
C GLU A 140 -5.57 31.53 3.57
N GLU A 141 -5.19 31.18 2.34
CA GLU A 141 -5.07 32.14 1.24
C GLU A 141 -6.43 32.76 0.89
N ALA A 142 -7.49 31.94 0.83
CA ALA A 142 -8.84 32.43 0.60
C ALA A 142 -9.32 33.38 1.72
N GLU A 143 -8.99 33.09 2.98
CA GLU A 143 -9.29 33.97 4.11
C GLU A 143 -8.51 35.28 4.03
N ARG A 144 -7.21 35.24 3.69
CA ARG A 144 -6.42 36.47 3.48
C ARG A 144 -6.98 37.33 2.35
N LEU A 145 -7.40 36.72 1.24
CA LEU A 145 -8.01 37.44 0.13
C LEU A 145 -9.34 38.09 0.53
N ARG A 146 -10.17 37.41 1.34
CA ARG A 146 -11.40 37.99 1.89
C ARG A 146 -11.11 39.18 2.79
N GLN A 147 -10.15 39.05 3.72
CA GLN A 147 -9.75 40.16 4.59
C GLN A 147 -9.23 41.36 3.79
N ALA A 148 -8.45 41.13 2.73
CA ALA A 148 -7.97 42.20 1.85
C ALA A 148 -9.13 42.89 1.11
N ALA A 149 -10.10 42.11 0.59
CA ALA A 149 -11.28 42.66 -0.07
C ALA A 149 -12.16 43.49 0.89
N ASP A 150 -12.35 43.02 2.13
CA ASP A 150 -13.10 43.75 3.16
C ASP A 150 -12.42 45.08 3.53
N GLN A 151 -11.08 45.07 3.65
CA GLN A 151 -10.29 46.29 3.89
C GLN A 151 -10.38 47.27 2.72
N GLU A 152 -10.31 46.78 1.48
CA GLU A 152 -10.46 47.62 0.29
C GLU A 152 -11.87 48.24 0.22
N ALA A 153 -12.91 47.45 0.48
CA ALA A 153 -14.28 47.93 0.53
C ALA A 153 -14.47 49.01 1.61
N ALA A 154 -13.91 48.82 2.80
CA ALA A 154 -13.93 49.81 3.86
C ALA A 154 -13.17 51.10 3.47
N ALA A 155 -12.02 50.98 2.82
CA ALA A 155 -11.26 52.13 2.33
C ALA A 155 -12.03 52.92 1.25
N ARG A 156 -12.73 52.24 0.34
CA ARG A 156 -13.61 52.87 -0.66
C ARG A 156 -14.76 53.62 0.00
N GLN A 157 -15.44 53.01 0.97
CA GLN A 157 -16.53 53.66 1.73
C GLN A 157 -16.04 54.90 2.49
N GLN A 158 -14.84 54.84 3.08
CA GLN A 158 -14.24 56.01 3.73
C GLN A 158 -13.93 57.13 2.73
N ALA A 159 -13.38 56.78 1.56
CA ALA A 159 -13.11 57.76 0.50
C ALA A 159 -14.40 58.43 0.00
N GLU A 160 -15.47 57.65 -0.24
CA GLU A 160 -16.79 58.17 -0.61
C GLU A 160 -17.35 59.12 0.46
N GLY A 161 -17.29 58.74 1.74
CA GLY A 161 -17.73 59.60 2.85
C GLY A 161 -16.95 60.91 2.96
N LEU A 162 -15.64 60.90 2.70
CA LEU A 162 -14.82 62.12 2.65
C LEU A 162 -15.20 63.03 1.48
N LEU A 163 -15.49 62.45 0.31
CA LEU A 163 -15.95 63.21 -0.86
C LEU A 163 -17.31 63.86 -0.59
N ASP A 164 -18.25 63.14 0.03
CA ASP A 164 -19.56 63.66 0.41
C ASP A 164 -19.45 64.80 1.43
N ASP A 165 -18.59 64.69 2.44
CA ASP A 165 -18.35 65.76 3.42
C ASP A 165 -17.76 67.02 2.76
N VAL A 166 -16.78 66.86 1.85
CA VAL A 166 -16.22 67.99 1.09
C VAL A 166 -17.29 68.63 0.21
N ALA A 167 -18.10 67.84 -0.50
CA ALA A 167 -19.19 68.34 -1.33
C ALA A 167 -20.25 69.08 -0.49
N GLY A 168 -20.60 68.54 0.69
CA GLY A 168 -21.50 69.17 1.65
C GLY A 168 -20.98 70.52 2.14
N LYS A 169 -19.70 70.61 2.51
CA LYS A 169 -19.02 71.87 2.89
C LYS A 169 -19.04 72.90 1.76
N GLN A 170 -18.77 72.47 0.52
CA GLN A 170 -18.83 73.35 -0.66
C GLN A 170 -20.26 73.85 -0.92
N ALA A 171 -21.27 72.99 -0.83
CA ALA A 171 -22.67 73.36 -0.99
C ALA A 171 -23.14 74.36 0.08
N ALA A 172 -22.73 74.16 1.34
CA ALA A 172 -23.01 75.09 2.43
C ALA A 172 -22.36 76.47 2.19
N LYS A 173 -21.10 76.51 1.74
CA LYS A 173 -20.41 77.75 1.39
C LYS A 173 -21.11 78.50 0.25
N LEU A 174 -21.60 77.79 -0.77
CA LEU A 174 -22.35 78.39 -1.89
C LEU A 174 -23.69 78.97 -1.43
N ARG A 175 -24.42 78.28 -0.54
CA ARG A 175 -25.67 78.80 0.04
C ARG A 175 -25.44 80.07 0.85
N ALA A 176 -24.43 80.08 1.71
CA ALA A 176 -24.06 81.25 2.50
C ALA A 176 -23.65 82.44 1.62
N ALA A 177 -22.98 82.20 0.48
CA ALA A 177 -22.69 83.26 -0.49
C ALA A 177 -23.98 83.84 -1.11
N ARG A 178 -24.90 82.99 -1.57
CA ARG A 178 -26.19 83.42 -2.15
C ARG A 178 -27.06 84.18 -1.15
N GLU A 179 -27.06 83.78 0.11
CA GLU A 179 -27.78 84.49 1.18
C GLU A 179 -27.21 85.91 1.37
N ARG A 180 -25.88 86.06 1.40
CA ARG A 180 -25.24 87.38 1.46
C ARG A 180 -25.53 88.23 0.22
N ASP A 181 -25.51 87.64 -0.97
CA ASP A 181 -25.83 88.35 -2.21
C ASP A 181 -27.29 88.85 -2.19
N ALA A 182 -28.23 88.04 -1.70
CA ALA A 182 -29.63 88.43 -1.55
C ALA A 182 -29.82 89.53 -0.49
N GLU A 183 -29.07 89.48 0.62
CA GLU A 183 -29.06 90.55 1.62
C GLU A 183 -28.48 91.86 1.07
N LEU A 184 -27.39 91.79 0.31
CA LEU A 184 -26.80 92.96 -0.35
C LEU A 184 -27.78 93.55 -1.36
N ALA A 185 -28.41 92.73 -2.21
CA ALA A 185 -29.41 93.19 -3.16
C ALA A 185 -30.61 93.87 -2.47
N ARG A 186 -31.05 93.38 -1.30
CA ARG A 186 -32.08 94.05 -0.50
C ARG A 186 -31.61 95.41 0.03
N LYS A 187 -30.38 95.50 0.54
CA LYS A 187 -29.80 96.76 1.02
C LYS A 187 -29.62 97.76 -0.12
N GLU A 188 -29.24 97.29 -1.31
CA GLU A 188 -29.14 98.13 -2.52
C GLU A 188 -30.53 98.62 -2.98
N ALA A 189 -31.56 97.76 -2.94
CA ALA A 189 -32.94 98.16 -3.25
C ALA A 189 -33.50 99.19 -2.25
N GLU A 190 -33.16 99.05 -0.97
CA GLU A 190 -33.52 99.99 0.09
C GLU A 190 -32.80 101.33 -0.06
N LEU A 191 -31.51 101.32 -0.45
CA LEU A 191 -30.74 102.53 -0.77
C LEU A 191 -31.22 103.24 -2.05
N LEU A 192 -31.78 102.51 -3.01
CA LEU A 192 -32.29 103.03 -4.28
C LEU A 192 -33.81 103.37 -4.25
N GLY A 193 -34.50 103.09 -3.14
CA GLY A 193 -35.90 103.50 -2.93
C GLY A 193 -36.93 102.80 -3.83
N VAL A 194 -36.71 101.53 -4.21
CA VAL A 194 -37.65 100.74 -5.02
C VAL A 194 -38.10 99.50 -4.23
N GLU A 195 -39.42 99.36 -4.03
CA GLU A 195 -40.08 98.28 -3.29
C GLU A 195 -39.98 96.90 -4.02
N PRO A 196 -39.76 95.77 -3.31
CA PRO A 196 -39.57 94.47 -3.97
C PRO A 196 -40.90 93.79 -4.36
N PRO A 197 -40.95 93.04 -5.49
CA PRO A 197 -42.17 92.35 -5.94
C PRO A 197 -42.48 91.07 -5.13
N PRO A 198 -43.76 90.63 -5.09
CA PRO A 198 -44.22 89.56 -4.20
C PRO A 198 -43.81 88.15 -4.64
N ALA A 199 -43.67 87.27 -3.64
CA ALA A 199 -43.38 85.84 -3.80
C ALA A 199 -44.53 85.07 -4.47
N THR A 200 -44.21 84.26 -5.48
CA THR A 200 -45.15 83.32 -6.11
C THR A 200 -45.05 81.91 -5.48
N PRO A 201 -46.14 81.10 -5.52
CA PRO A 201 -46.36 80.01 -4.57
C PRO A 201 -45.85 78.62 -5.02
N LYS A 202 -45.65 77.75 -4.02
CA LYS A 202 -45.20 76.33 -4.09
C LYS A 202 -46.01 75.46 -5.06
N PRO A 203 -45.37 74.51 -5.79
CA PRO A 203 -46.04 73.31 -6.26
C PRO A 203 -45.97 72.18 -5.21
N LYS A 204 -47.10 71.52 -4.99
CA LYS A 204 -47.31 70.34 -4.12
C LYS A 204 -46.70 69.05 -4.72
N PRO A 205 -46.46 68.00 -3.88
CA PRO A 205 -45.67 66.83 -4.26
C PRO A 205 -46.50 65.82 -5.09
N LYS A 206 -45.88 65.17 -6.08
CA LYS A 206 -46.44 63.98 -6.72
C LYS A 206 -45.91 62.73 -6.01
N LYS A 207 -46.85 61.97 -5.41
CA LYS A 207 -46.69 60.57 -5.02
C LYS A 207 -47.03 59.68 -6.22
N LYS A 208 -46.06 58.87 -6.67
CA LYS A 208 -46.14 57.42 -6.94
C LYS A 208 -44.90 57.02 -7.73
#